data_AF-A0A9W4KPV6-F1
#
_entry.id   AF-A0A9W4KPV6-F1
#
_cell.length_a   1.000
_cell.length_b   1.000
_cell.length_c   1.000
_cell.angle_alpha   90.00
_cell.angle_beta   90.00
_cell.angle_gamma   90.00
#
_symmetry.space_group_name_H-M   'P 1'
#
loop_
_entity.id
_entity.type
_entity.pdbx_description
1 polymer ?
#
loop_
_entity_poly.entity_id
_entity_poly.type
_entity_poly.pdbx_seq_one_letter_code
_entity_poly.pdbx_strand_id
1 'polypeptide(L)'
;MMRDGNVNTIQVIPVDAETSLGIYRDYSLDEKTTIEKEEYFKFVDQVRQEDFELVEKLQKGLSSEAFTNGIFSPTEHAAVYFHELIDNNLQN
;
A
#
# COMPACT_ATOMS: atom_id res chain seq x y z
N MET A 1 16.53 13.50 -17.53
CA MET A 1 15.81 14.15 -16.42
C MET A 1 14.35 14.19 -16.84
N MET A 2 13.54 13.21 -16.45
CA MET A 2 12.14 13.12 -16.88
C MET A 2 11.39 14.35 -16.38
N ARG A 3 10.82 15.11 -17.32
CA ARG A 3 10.23 16.43 -17.10
C ARG A 3 8.70 16.39 -17.10
N ASP A 4 8.14 15.19 -17.04
CA ASP A 4 6.71 14.96 -17.19
C ASP A 4 6.18 14.52 -15.83
N GLY A 5 5.32 15.36 -15.24
CA GLY A 5 4.72 15.10 -13.94
C GLY A 5 3.91 13.80 -14.01
N ASN A 6 4.46 12.72 -13.47
CA ASN A 6 3.74 11.48 -13.26
C ASN A 6 3.19 11.49 -11.84
N VAL A 7 1.87 11.36 -11.72
CA VAL A 7 1.19 11.26 -10.42
C VAL A 7 0.67 9.85 -10.28
N ASN A 8 0.98 9.20 -9.17
CA ASN A 8 0.35 7.94 -8.81
C ASN A 8 -0.64 8.15 -7.67
N THR A 9 -1.78 7.48 -7.74
CA THR A 9 -2.71 7.39 -6.61
C THR A 9 -2.97 5.93 -6.26
N ILE A 10 -3.01 5.67 -4.95
CA ILE A 10 -3.38 4.38 -4.38
C ILE A 10 -4.69 4.58 -3.62
N GLN A 11 -5.70 3.79 -3.93
CA GLN A 11 -6.96 3.77 -3.22
C GLN A 11 -7.20 2.38 -2.67
N VAL A 12 -7.36 2.26 -1.36
CA VAL A 12 -7.66 0.99 -0.68
C VAL A 12 -9.11 1.03 -0.23
N ILE A 13 -9.92 0.08 -0.70
CA ILE A 13 -11.36 0.00 -0.39
C ILE A 13 -11.61 -1.30 0.39
N PRO A 14 -12.13 -1.24 1.63
CA PRO A 14 -12.48 -2.45 2.36
C PRO A 14 -13.65 -3.17 1.67
N VAL A 15 -13.52 -4.47 1.47
CA VAL A 15 -14.58 -5.34 0.91
C VAL A 15 -15.26 -6.10 2.03
N ASP A 16 -14.47 -6.69 2.92
CA ASP A 16 -14.92 -7.35 4.15
C ASP A 16 -13.83 -7.23 5.24
N ALA A 17 -13.93 -8.02 6.32
CA ALA A 17 -13.01 -7.96 7.45
C ALA A 17 -11.57 -8.39 7.12
N GLU A 18 -11.36 -9.20 6.08
CA GLU A 18 -10.06 -9.76 5.71
C GLU A 18 -9.66 -9.42 4.26
N THR A 19 -10.55 -8.78 3.50
CA THR A 19 -10.36 -8.48 2.08
C THR A 19 -10.43 -6.98 1.81
N SER A 20 -9.44 -6.45 1.10
CA SER A 20 -9.41 -5.07 0.60
C SER A 20 -9.08 -5.02 -0.88
N LEU A 21 -9.74 -4.12 -1.62
CA LEU A 21 -9.47 -3.84 -3.02
C LEU A 21 -8.50 -2.66 -3.15
N GLY A 22 -7.28 -2.93 -3.66
CA GLY A 22 -6.31 -1.90 -4.03
C GLY A 22 -6.51 -1.44 -5.48
N ILE A 23 -6.87 -0.18 -5.68
CA ILE A 23 -6.97 0.47 -7.00
C ILE A 23 -5.78 1.41 -7.18
N TYR A 24 -4.93 1.08 -8.16
CA TYR A 24 -3.76 1.86 -8.50
C TYR A 24 -3.99 2.60 -9.82
N ARG A 25 -3.69 3.91 -9.82
CA ARG A 25 -3.85 4.75 -11.03
C ARG A 25 -2.58 5.54 -11.27
N ASP A 26 -2.11 5.48 -12.50
CA ASP A 26 -0.95 6.22 -12.98
C ASP A 26 -1.41 7.29 -13.98
N TYR A 27 -1.16 8.55 -13.63
CA TYR A 27 -1.54 9.71 -14.43
C TYR A 27 -0.29 10.31 -15.07
N SER A 28 -0.38 10.60 -16.35
CA SER A 28 0.71 11.19 -17.12
C SER A 28 0.15 12.28 -18.02
N LEU A 29 0.93 13.36 -18.19
CA LEU A 29 0.56 14.48 -19.05
C LEU A 29 0.65 14.11 -20.53
N ASP A 30 1.56 13.20 -20.88
CA ASP A 30 1.75 12.71 -22.24
C ASP A 30 1.03 11.38 -22.45
N GLU A 31 0.24 11.34 -23.54
CA GLU A 31 -0.50 10.16 -23.98
C GLU A 31 0.43 9.07 -24.54
N LYS A 32 1.62 9.45 -25.02
CA LYS A 32 2.56 8.50 -25.62
C LYS A 32 3.34 7.75 -24.54
N THR A 33 3.19 6.43 -24.53
CA THR A 33 4.04 5.55 -23.75
C THR A 33 5.40 5.42 -24.43
N THR A 34 6.45 5.87 -23.75
CA THR A 34 7.85 5.62 -24.15
C THR A 34 8.33 4.28 -23.60
N ILE A 35 9.38 3.70 -24.18
CA ILE A 35 9.99 2.46 -23.67
C ILE A 35 10.42 2.62 -22.20
N GLU A 36 10.98 3.77 -21.83
CA GLU A 36 11.37 4.08 -20.45
C GLU A 36 10.17 4.04 -19.48
N LYS A 37 8.98 4.45 -19.94
CA LYS A 37 7.74 4.42 -19.16
C LYS A 37 7.20 3.00 -19.01
N GLU A 38 7.36 2.14 -20.02
CA GLU A 38 7.03 0.70 -19.91
C GLU A 38 7.93 -0.01 -18.90
N GLU A 39 9.23 0.30 -18.91
CA GLU A 39 10.17 -0.25 -17.93
C GLU A 39 9.85 0.24 -16.52
N TYR A 40 9.48 1.51 -16.36
CA TYR A 40 9.02 2.06 -15.09
C TYR A 40 7.75 1.35 -14.59
N PHE A 41 6.75 1.13 -15.46
CA PHE A 41 5.54 0.41 -15.05
C PHE A 41 5.82 -1.02 -14.61
N LYS A 42 6.70 -1.75 -15.32
CA LYS A 42 7.13 -3.10 -14.90
C LYS A 42 7.78 -3.09 -13.52
N PHE A 43 8.61 -2.09 -13.24
CA PHE A 43 9.24 -1.93 -11.92
C PHE A 43 8.20 -1.63 -10.83
N VAL A 44 7.28 -0.70 -11.08
CA VAL A 44 6.22 -0.36 -10.13
C VAL A 44 5.30 -1.55 -9.86
N ASP A 45 4.95 -2.31 -10.89
CA ASP A 45 4.12 -3.51 -10.75
C ASP A 45 4.82 -4.59 -9.91
N GLN A 46 6.14 -4.74 -10.06
CA GLN A 46 6.91 -5.64 -9.20
C GLN A 46 6.86 -5.21 -7.74
N VAL A 47 7.14 -3.94 -7.44
CA VAL A 47 7.11 -3.41 -6.07
C VAL A 47 5.72 -3.57 -5.44
N ARG A 48 4.66 -3.36 -6.22
CA ARG A 48 3.28 -3.61 -5.77
C ARG A 48 3.03 -5.06 -5.41
N GLN A 49 3.53 -5.98 -6.24
CA GLN A 49 3.38 -7.40 -5.97
C GLN A 49 4.12 -7.82 -4.70
N GLU A 50 5.30 -7.24 -4.43
CA GLU A 50 6.05 -7.46 -3.19
C GLU A 50 5.24 -7.00 -1.97
N ASP A 51 4.65 -5.81 -2.01
CA ASP A 51 3.79 -5.30 -0.93
C ASP A 51 2.57 -6.20 -0.70
N PHE A 52 1.90 -6.64 -1.76
CA PHE A 52 0.77 -7.57 -1.66
C PHE A 52 1.16 -8.87 -0.98
N GLU A 53 2.29 -9.47 -1.37
CA GLU A 53 2.75 -10.69 -0.74
C GLU A 53 3.06 -10.51 0.76
N LEU A 54 3.59 -9.36 1.16
CA LEU A 54 3.90 -9.06 2.55
C LEU A 54 2.61 -8.96 3.39
N VAL A 55 1.64 -8.16 2.95
CA VAL A 55 0.39 -7.95 3.72
C VAL A 55 -0.45 -9.23 3.80
N GLU A 56 -0.47 -10.04 2.75
CA GLU A 56 -1.16 -11.34 2.74
C GLU A 56 -0.52 -12.36 3.69
N LYS A 57 0.81 -12.39 3.76
CA LYS A 57 1.53 -13.23 4.72
C LYS A 57 1.29 -12.74 6.16
N LEU A 58 1.28 -11.43 6.37
CA LEU A 58 0.97 -10.83 7.67
C LEU A 58 -0.46 -11.21 8.13
N GLN A 59 -1.47 -11.04 7.28
CA GLN A 59 -2.87 -11.36 7.63
C GLN A 59 -3.03 -12.83 8.04
N LYS A 60 -2.40 -13.75 7.30
CA LYS A 60 -2.37 -15.18 7.68
C LYS A 60 -1.69 -15.40 9.03
N GLY A 61 -0.60 -14.69 9.31
CA GLY A 61 0.08 -14.73 10.61
C GLY A 61 -0.76 -14.20 11.76
N LEU A 62 -1.53 -13.13 11.54
CA LEU A 62 -2.42 -12.51 12.52
C LEU A 62 -3.56 -13.45 12.94
N SER A 63 -4.06 -14.29 12.02
CA SER A 63 -5.06 -15.32 12.34
C SER A 63 -4.52 -16.48 13.18
N SER A 64 -3.21 -16.56 13.42
CA SER A 64 -2.60 -17.63 14.21
C SER A 64 -2.74 -17.36 15.72
N GLU A 65 -3.05 -18.39 16.50
CA GLU A 65 -3.14 -18.30 17.97
C GLU A 65 -1.80 -17.97 18.65
N ALA A 66 -0.68 -18.06 17.91
CA ALA A 66 0.66 -17.76 18.42
C ALA A 66 0.99 -16.26 18.42
N PHE A 67 0.31 -15.46 17.58
CA PHE A 67 0.51 -14.03 17.54
C PHE A 67 -0.38 -13.35 18.59
N THR A 68 0.22 -12.55 19.47
CA THR A 68 -0.50 -11.87 20.57
C THR A 68 -0.43 -10.35 20.46
N ASN A 69 0.74 -9.78 20.19
CA ASN A 69 0.91 -8.37 19.88
C ASN A 69 2.21 -8.11 19.11
N GLY A 70 2.19 -7.12 18.21
CA GLY A 70 3.38 -6.61 17.52
C GLY A 70 4.00 -5.43 18.28
N ILE A 71 5.31 -5.23 18.14
CA ILE A 71 6.02 -4.05 18.67
C ILE A 71 6.49 -3.23 17.48
N PHE A 72 6.00 -1.99 17.37
CA PHE A 72 6.49 -1.05 16.37
C PHE A 72 7.94 -0.65 16.67
N SER A 73 8.74 -0.55 15.61
CA SER A 73 10.08 0.05 15.68
C SER A 73 9.98 1.51 16.10
N PRO A 74 10.99 2.05 16.81
CA PRO A 74 11.04 3.47 17.16
C PRO A 74 10.96 4.43 15.95
N THR A 75 11.17 3.95 14.72
CA THR A 75 11.10 4.76 13.50
C THR A 75 9.76 4.69 12.77
N GLU A 76 8.83 3.82 13.21
CA GLU A 76 7.53 3.59 12.54
C GLU A 76 6.45 4.58 12.99
N HIS A 77 6.83 5.85 13.14
CA HIS A 77 5.95 6.91 13.66
C HIS A 77 4.66 7.08 12.85
N ALA A 78 4.72 6.89 11.52
CA ALA A 78 3.56 7.02 10.65
C ALA A 78 2.53 5.90 10.88
N ALA A 79 2.98 4.66 11.12
CA ALA A 79 2.10 3.53 11.40
C ALA A 79 1.41 3.72 12.77
N VAL A 80 2.18 4.13 13.78
CA VAL A 80 1.64 4.47 15.11
C VAL A 80 0.57 5.54 15.01
N TYR A 81 0.87 6.65 14.32
CA TYR A 81 -0.08 7.74 14.13
C TYR A 81 -1.36 7.31 13.39
N PHE A 82 -1.23 6.45 12.37
CA PHE A 82 -2.40 5.91 11.67
C PHE A 82 -3.30 5.09 12.61
N HIS A 83 -2.73 4.22 13.44
CA HIS A 83 -3.50 3.44 14.41
C HIS A 83 -4.17 4.34 15.46
N GLU A 84 -3.50 5.38 15.94
CA GLU A 84 -4.10 6.38 16.84
C GLU A 84 -5.30 7.08 16.21
N LEU A 85 -5.24 7.42 14.91
CA LEU A 85 -6.38 8.01 14.21
C LEU A 85 -7.57 7.05 14.16
N ILE A 86 -7.34 5.76 13.91
CA ILE A 86 -8.40 4.75 13.88
C ILE A 86 -9.04 4.62 15.26
N ASP A 87 -8.24 4.46 16.32
CA ASP A 87 -8.75 4.33 17.69
C ASP A 87 -9.62 5.53 18.10
N ASN A 88 -9.17 6.74 17.81
CA ASN A 88 -9.92 7.96 18.11
C ASN A 88 -11.26 8.06 17.36
N ASN A 89 -11.36 7.50 16.15
CA ASN A 89 -12.58 7.53 15.35
C ASN A 89 -13.53 6.37 15.66
N LEU A 90 -13.05 5.26 16.22
CA LEU A 90 -13.87 4.11 16.62
C LEU A 90 -14.45 4.24 18.04
N GLN A 91 -13.90 5.12 18.88
CA GLN A 91 -14.36 5.35 20.26
C GLN A 91 -15.50 6.38 20.40
N ASN A 92 -15.93 7.02 19.30
CA ASN A 92 -17.07 7.94 19.25
C ASN A 92 -18.29 7.30 18.60
#